data_AF-A0A834MEE9-F1
#
_entry.id   AF-A0A834MEE9-F1
#
_cell.length_a   1.000
_cell.length_b   1.000
_cell.length_c   1.000
_cell.angle_alpha   90.00
_cell.angle_beta   90.00
_cell.angle_gamma   90.00
#
_symmetry.space_group_name_H-M   'P 1'
#
loop_
_entity.id
_entity.type
_entity.pdbx_description
1 polymer ?
#
loop_
_entity_poly.entity_id
_entity_poly.type
_entity_poly.pdbx_seq_one_letter_code
_entity_poly.pdbx_strand_id
1 'polypeptide(L)'
;MTTLKLWLLSVHYLVCYNELSYCMTIGSIGLGLFILLITWLITLVIFIIGIKIQSNIAWIALGFTTLLTIILLCIPTEKEPSHITPKIEEIDYTIIYKDSILVFLILSTLVGFVIFFITHCTEPVRPKPLKTTKVLRISRNIFTTNNYNRIINIKGNDEFLSKVMNSENPVIVNFHAEWCEPCHILTPKMKELIEPMTHIDLAVVDVEDHPELVHTFEVKAVPAVIAVRNGLVVDKFIGLVDANMIEDLVNKLDQKL
;
A
#
# COMPACT_ATOMS: atom_id res chain seq x y z
N MET A 1 -10.42 26.25 77.53
CA MET A 1 -10.84 25.20 76.58
C MET A 1 -11.60 25.79 75.37
N THR A 2 -11.13 26.90 74.78
CA THR A 2 -11.79 27.53 73.61
C THR A 2 -10.83 28.16 72.60
N THR A 3 -9.55 28.35 72.91
CA THR A 3 -8.57 28.94 71.96
C THR A 3 -7.84 27.90 71.10
N LEU A 4 -7.70 26.65 71.56
CA LEU A 4 -7.04 25.58 70.80
C LEU A 4 -7.92 24.97 69.68
N LYS A 5 -9.25 25.03 69.83
CA LYS A 5 -10.20 24.54 68.82
C LYS A 5 -10.36 25.49 67.63
N LEU A 6 -10.23 26.81 67.82
CA LEU A 6 -10.24 27.76 66.70
C LEU A 6 -8.94 27.70 65.89
N TRP A 7 -7.79 27.49 66.54
CA TRP A 7 -6.50 27.39 65.83
C TRP A 7 -6.40 26.11 64.97
N LEU A 8 -6.93 24.98 65.48
CA LEU A 8 -6.98 23.72 64.72
C LEU A 8 -7.99 23.76 63.56
N LEU A 9 -9.07 24.53 63.65
CA LEU A 9 -10.03 24.68 62.55
C LEU A 9 -9.52 25.65 61.46
N SER A 10 -8.73 26.67 61.81
CA SER A 10 -8.12 27.57 60.81
C SER A 10 -6.96 26.93 60.05
N VAL A 11 -6.19 26.04 60.68
CA VAL A 11 -5.10 25.31 60.00
C VAL A 11 -5.66 24.18 59.11
N HIS A 12 -6.78 23.56 59.47
CA HIS A 12 -7.40 22.53 58.61
C HIS A 12 -8.19 23.12 57.44
N TYR A 13 -8.68 24.37 57.54
CA TYR A 13 -9.44 25.00 56.46
C TYR A 13 -8.56 25.65 55.38
N LEU A 14 -7.32 26.07 55.73
CA LEU A 14 -6.39 26.62 54.74
C LEU A 14 -5.62 25.55 53.95
N VAL A 15 -5.53 24.31 54.43
CA VAL A 15 -4.78 23.23 53.75
C VAL A 15 -5.64 22.48 52.72
N CYS A 16 -6.98 22.57 52.78
CA CYS A 16 -7.86 21.86 51.85
C CYS A 16 -8.14 22.56 50.50
N TYR A 17 -7.67 23.79 50.27
CA TYR A 17 -7.97 24.51 49.01
C TYR A 17 -6.88 24.36 47.92
N ASN A 18 -5.66 23.96 48.29
CA ASN A 18 -4.51 23.99 47.37
C ASN A 18 -4.20 22.63 46.71
N GLU A 19 -4.60 21.50 47.30
CA GLU A 19 -4.29 20.15 46.79
C GLU A 19 -5.30 19.63 45.75
N LEU A 20 -6.57 20.07 45.80
CA LEU A 20 -7.60 19.55 44.90
C LEU A 20 -7.47 20.07 43.46
N SER A 21 -6.89 21.27 43.28
CA SER A 21 -6.73 21.90 41.97
C SER A 21 -5.54 21.33 41.18
N TYR A 22 -4.43 21.00 41.88
CA TYR A 22 -3.25 20.35 41.29
C TYR A 22 -3.52 18.89 40.88
N CYS A 23 -4.33 18.17 41.65
CA CYS A 23 -4.67 16.78 41.33
C CYS A 23 -5.60 16.66 40.10
N MET A 24 -6.51 17.64 39.90
CA MET A 24 -7.36 17.70 38.70
C MET A 24 -6.62 18.10 37.43
N THR A 25 -5.59 18.95 37.52
CA THR A 25 -4.76 19.33 36.36
C THR A 25 -3.81 18.19 35.96
N ILE A 26 -3.21 17.47 36.90
CA ILE A 26 -2.34 16.31 36.58
C ILE A 26 -3.16 15.14 36.00
N GLY A 27 -4.37 14.90 36.50
CA GLY A 27 -5.26 13.85 35.99
C GLY A 27 -5.78 14.10 34.57
N SER A 28 -6.01 15.36 34.20
CA SER A 28 -6.47 15.73 32.85
C SER A 28 -5.34 15.74 31.82
N ILE A 29 -4.11 16.10 32.22
CA ILE A 29 -2.91 16.05 31.36
C ILE A 29 -2.56 14.60 30.98
N GLY A 30 -2.68 13.65 31.92
CA GLY A 30 -2.44 12.23 31.65
C GLY A 30 -3.45 11.62 30.68
N LEU A 31 -4.73 12.00 30.80
CA LEU A 31 -5.79 11.51 29.92
C LEU A 31 -5.64 12.00 28.47
N GLY A 32 -5.24 13.27 28.29
CA GLY A 32 -5.01 13.84 26.97
C GLY A 32 -3.86 13.17 26.22
N LEU A 33 -2.73 12.94 26.91
CA LEU A 33 -1.59 12.22 26.34
C LEU A 33 -1.94 10.77 25.97
N PHE A 34 -2.71 10.10 26.83
CA PHE A 34 -3.14 8.72 26.61
C PHE A 34 -4.07 8.58 25.40
N ILE A 35 -5.03 9.50 25.23
CA ILE A 35 -5.94 9.52 24.07
C ILE A 35 -5.16 9.79 22.77
N LEU A 36 -4.17 10.68 22.80
CA LEU A 36 -3.30 10.93 21.65
C LEU A 36 -2.49 9.69 21.28
N LEU A 37 -1.87 9.02 22.25
CA LEU A 37 -1.10 7.79 22.00
C LEU A 37 -1.96 6.67 21.41
N ILE A 38 -3.17 6.46 21.94
CA ILE A 38 -4.11 5.47 21.39
C ILE A 38 -4.53 5.82 19.97
N THR A 39 -4.84 7.10 19.71
CA THR A 39 -5.25 7.56 18.38
C THR A 39 -4.15 7.30 17.36
N TRP A 40 -2.90 7.66 17.68
CA TRP A 40 -1.75 7.41 16.83
C TRP A 40 -1.46 5.92 16.62
N LEU A 41 -1.66 5.09 17.65
CA LEU A 41 -1.49 3.64 17.55
C LEU A 41 -2.54 3.01 16.62
N ILE A 42 -3.79 3.44 16.70
CA ILE A 42 -4.87 3.00 15.79
C ILE A 42 -4.56 3.42 14.35
N THR A 43 -4.11 4.66 14.13
CA THR A 43 -3.71 5.13 12.80
C THR A 43 -2.56 4.32 12.21
N LEU A 44 -1.56 3.99 13.02
CA LEU A 44 -0.42 3.17 12.61
C LEU A 44 -0.87 1.76 12.18
N VAL A 45 -1.77 1.14 12.94
CA VAL A 45 -2.32 -0.19 12.60
C VAL A 45 -3.12 -0.14 11.30
N ILE A 46 -3.99 0.86 11.11
CA ILE A 46 -4.76 1.04 9.87
C ILE A 46 -3.83 1.29 8.67
N PHE A 47 -2.76 2.06 8.86
CA PHE A 47 -1.77 2.34 7.81
C PHE A 47 -1.00 1.08 7.40
N ILE A 48 -0.55 0.26 8.36
CA ILE A 48 0.13 -1.01 8.09
C ILE A 48 -0.78 -1.97 7.32
N ILE A 49 -2.07 -2.05 7.70
CA ILE A 49 -3.06 -2.87 7.00
C ILE A 49 -3.34 -2.32 5.60
N GLY A 50 -3.43 -0.99 5.45
CA GLY A 50 -3.72 -0.31 4.18
C GLY A 50 -2.61 -0.45 3.13
N ILE A 51 -1.34 -0.44 3.54
CA ILE A 51 -0.19 -0.69 2.64
C ILE A 51 -0.30 -2.05 1.96
N LYS A 52 -0.82 -3.06 2.66
CA LYS A 52 -0.92 -4.43 2.15
C LYS A 52 -2.03 -4.61 1.10
N ILE A 53 -2.93 -3.63 0.96
CA ILE A 53 -4.18 -3.73 0.19
C ILE A 53 -4.21 -2.75 -1.01
N GLN A 54 -3.09 -2.13 -1.40
CA GLN A 54 -3.02 -1.13 -2.50
C GLN A 54 -4.17 -0.11 -2.45
N SER A 55 -4.54 0.32 -1.25
CA SER A 55 -5.76 1.09 -1.03
C SER A 55 -5.44 2.53 -0.63
N ASN A 56 -6.01 3.47 -1.38
CA ASN A 56 -5.96 4.92 -1.12
C ASN A 56 -6.51 5.31 0.27
N ILE A 57 -7.13 4.38 1.00
CA ILE A 57 -7.72 4.59 2.33
C ILE A 57 -6.65 4.96 3.38
N ALA A 58 -5.42 4.44 3.24
CA ALA A 58 -4.33 4.70 4.19
C ALA A 58 -3.98 6.21 4.28
N TRP A 59 -4.02 6.90 3.14
CA TRP A 59 -3.72 8.33 3.04
C TRP A 59 -4.82 9.23 3.61
N ILE A 60 -6.09 8.81 3.45
CA ILE A 60 -7.23 9.53 4.02
C ILE A 60 -7.19 9.48 5.56
N ALA A 61 -6.79 8.34 6.14
CA ALA A 61 -6.65 8.18 7.59
C ALA A 61 -5.51 9.05 8.16
N LEU A 62 -4.38 9.16 7.46
CA LEU A 62 -3.28 10.05 7.83
C LEU A 62 -3.66 11.55 7.72
N GLY A 63 -4.40 11.93 6.68
CA GLY A 63 -4.91 13.29 6.53
C GLY A 63 -5.90 13.68 7.62
N PHE A 64 -6.79 12.76 8.01
CA PHE A 64 -7.77 13.03 9.05
C PHE A 64 -7.15 13.18 10.44
N THR A 65 -6.15 12.35 10.75
CA THR A 65 -5.48 12.36 12.07
C THR A 65 -4.56 13.57 12.25
N THR A 66 -3.88 14.00 11.19
CA THR A 66 -3.12 15.26 11.20
C THR A 66 -4.03 16.48 11.38
N LEU A 67 -5.18 16.52 10.68
CA LEU A 67 -6.16 17.60 10.83
C LEU A 67 -6.77 17.65 12.25
N LEU A 68 -7.14 16.50 12.82
CA LEU A 68 -7.67 16.40 14.18
C LEU A 68 -6.66 16.89 15.21
N THR A 69 -5.37 16.58 15.02
CA THR A 69 -4.29 17.02 15.91
C THR A 69 -4.12 18.55 15.86
N ILE A 70 -4.21 19.15 14.67
CA ILE A 70 -4.16 20.62 14.50
C ILE A 70 -5.35 21.29 15.19
N ILE A 71 -6.56 20.71 15.06
CA ILE A 71 -7.76 21.24 15.72
C ILE A 71 -7.62 21.21 17.24
N LEU A 72 -7.10 20.12 17.82
CA LEU A 72 -6.85 20.02 19.26
C LEU A 72 -5.81 21.03 19.75
N LEU A 73 -4.78 21.33 18.96
CA LEU A 73 -3.77 22.35 19.27
C LEU A 73 -4.30 23.78 19.15
N CYS A 74 -5.31 23.98 18.31
CA CYS A 74 -5.97 25.27 18.14
C CYS A 74 -7.01 25.57 19.23
N ILE A 75 -7.30 24.64 20.15
CA ILE A 75 -8.20 24.93 21.28
C ILE A 75 -7.51 25.96 22.18
N PRO A 76 -8.03 27.20 22.26
CA PRO A 76 -7.46 28.21 23.13
C PRO A 76 -7.69 27.77 24.58
N THR A 77 -6.61 27.51 25.31
CA THR A 77 -6.67 27.33 26.75
C THR A 77 -7.06 28.67 27.36
N GLU A 78 -8.29 28.81 27.85
CA GLU A 78 -8.70 29.98 28.61
C GLU A 78 -7.77 30.15 29.81
N LYS A 79 -7.05 31.26 29.84
CA LYS A 79 -6.16 31.64 30.94
C LYS A 79 -7.04 32.22 32.04
N GLU A 80 -7.31 31.44 33.09
CA GLU A 80 -7.97 31.98 34.28
C GLU A 80 -7.15 33.15 34.85
N PRO A 81 -7.76 34.30 35.16
CA PRO A 81 -7.04 35.49 35.62
C PRO A 81 -6.53 35.27 37.05
N SER A 82 -5.22 35.07 37.18
CA SER A 82 -4.51 34.92 38.44
C SER A 82 -4.53 36.23 39.25
N HIS A 83 -5.08 36.15 40.46
CA HIS A 83 -5.01 37.21 41.47
C HIS A 83 -3.55 37.49 41.89
N ILE A 84 -3.22 38.77 42.02
CA ILE A 84 -1.87 39.33 42.23
C ILE A 84 -1.20 38.80 43.51
N THR A 85 -0.04 38.13 43.38
CA THR A 85 1.04 38.09 44.39
C THR A 85 2.43 38.03 43.70
N PRO A 86 3.52 38.54 44.34
CA PRO A 86 4.69 39.01 43.61
C PRO A 86 5.76 37.93 43.35
N LYS A 87 6.21 37.90 42.09
CA LYS A 87 7.58 37.66 41.56
C LYS A 87 8.42 36.57 42.25
N ILE A 88 8.17 35.32 41.88
CA ILE A 88 9.24 34.33 41.70
C ILE A 88 9.24 34.00 40.20
N GLU A 89 10.42 33.97 39.59
CA GLU A 89 10.64 33.68 38.17
C GLU A 89 10.28 32.22 37.89
N GLU A 90 8.98 31.97 37.74
CA GLU A 90 8.42 30.67 37.38
C GLU A 90 8.70 30.47 35.89
N ILE A 91 9.61 29.56 35.56
CA ILE A 91 9.89 29.15 34.19
C ILE A 91 8.56 28.61 33.64
N ASP A 92 8.00 29.29 32.64
CA ASP A 92 6.69 28.99 32.07
C ASP A 92 6.78 27.66 31.29
N TYR A 93 6.64 26.53 31.99
CA TYR A 93 6.72 25.18 31.43
C TYR A 93 5.75 25.00 30.24
N THR A 94 4.63 25.71 30.26
CA THR A 94 3.64 25.77 29.17
C THR A 94 4.25 26.16 27.83
N ILE A 95 5.21 27.09 27.83
CA ILE A 95 5.88 27.59 26.62
C ILE A 95 6.87 26.53 26.11
N ILE A 96 7.64 25.92 27.02
CA ILE A 96 8.63 24.88 26.69
C ILE A 96 7.95 23.64 26.08
N TYR A 97 6.80 23.22 26.62
CA TYR A 97 6.04 22.09 26.09
C TYR A 97 5.41 22.41 24.73
N LYS A 98 4.92 23.64 24.52
CA LYS A 98 4.36 24.07 23.24
C LYS A 98 5.41 24.07 22.14
N ASP A 99 6.62 24.55 22.43
CA ASP A 99 7.73 24.54 21.48
C ASP A 99 8.23 23.13 21.19
N SER A 100 8.29 22.26 22.22
CA SER A 100 8.67 20.86 22.05
C SER A 100 7.67 20.08 21.18
N ILE A 101 6.37 20.28 21.39
CA ILE A 101 5.30 19.66 20.60
C ILE A 101 5.35 20.16 19.15
N LEU A 102 5.60 21.45 18.95
CA LEU A 102 5.73 22.04 17.61
C LEU A 102 6.91 21.41 16.85
N VAL A 103 8.05 21.21 17.51
CA VAL A 103 9.22 20.54 16.90
C VAL A 103 8.90 19.09 16.51
N PHE A 104 8.23 18.34 17.38
CA PHE A 104 7.83 16.95 17.07
C PHE A 104 6.86 16.85 15.88
N LEU A 105 5.92 17.78 15.75
CA LEU A 105 4.97 17.81 14.63
C LEU A 105 5.64 18.15 13.30
N ILE A 106 6.59 19.10 13.33
CA ILE A 106 7.41 19.44 12.15
C ILE A 106 8.24 18.22 11.73
N LEU A 107 8.87 17.53 12.69
CA LEU A 107 9.64 16.31 12.41
C LEU A 107 8.76 15.20 11.80
N SER A 108 7.56 14.97 12.36
CA SER A 108 6.63 13.96 11.85
C SER A 108 6.17 14.27 10.42
N THR A 109 5.98 15.55 10.10
CA THR A 109 5.58 15.98 8.75
C THR A 109 6.74 15.86 7.77
N LEU A 110 7.97 16.17 8.19
CA LEU A 110 9.18 15.95 7.39
C LEU A 110 9.39 14.47 7.08
N VAL A 111 9.23 13.60 8.08
CA VAL A 111 9.33 12.14 7.87
C VAL A 111 8.25 11.66 6.90
N GLY A 112 7.01 12.13 7.04
CA GLY A 112 5.92 11.83 6.11
C GLY A 112 6.21 12.31 4.68
N PHE A 113 6.76 13.50 4.52
CA PHE A 113 7.13 14.05 3.21
C PHE A 113 8.29 13.30 2.55
N VAL A 114 9.29 12.89 3.33
CA VAL A 114 10.42 12.06 2.85
C VAL A 114 9.91 10.68 2.41
N ILE A 115 9.04 10.04 3.20
CA ILE A 115 8.42 8.76 2.82
C ILE A 115 7.54 8.92 1.57
N PHE A 116 6.79 10.02 1.46
CA PHE A 116 6.02 10.35 0.25
C PHE A 116 6.92 10.48 -0.97
N PHE A 117 8.01 11.24 -0.87
CA PHE A 117 8.97 11.39 -1.97
C PHE A 117 9.63 10.06 -2.34
N ILE A 118 10.02 9.25 -1.36
CA ILE A 118 10.59 7.93 -1.63
C ILE A 118 9.55 7.03 -2.32
N THR A 119 8.31 7.00 -1.87
CA THR A 119 7.27 6.13 -2.45
C THR A 119 6.73 6.60 -3.79
N HIS A 120 6.61 7.92 -4.02
CA HIS A 120 6.06 8.49 -5.26
C HIS A 120 7.13 8.84 -6.30
N CYS A 121 8.36 9.18 -5.90
CA CYS A 121 9.43 9.43 -6.89
C CYS A 121 10.15 8.14 -7.31
N THR A 122 9.93 7.01 -6.63
CA THR A 122 10.28 5.68 -7.16
C THR A 122 9.11 5.02 -7.88
N GLU A 123 8.07 5.75 -8.29
CA GLU A 123 7.18 5.25 -9.34
C GLU A 123 7.86 5.46 -10.70
N PRO A 124 8.14 4.38 -11.47
CA PRO A 124 8.54 4.55 -12.86
C PRO A 124 7.43 5.30 -13.60
N VAL A 125 7.80 6.37 -14.29
CA VAL A 125 6.90 7.23 -15.08
C VAL A 125 6.05 6.34 -16.01
N ARG A 126 4.76 6.15 -15.69
CA ARG A 126 3.80 5.53 -16.59
C ARG A 126 3.69 6.41 -17.85
N PRO A 127 4.08 5.91 -19.04
CA PRO A 127 3.73 6.62 -20.26
C PRO A 127 2.20 6.61 -20.40
N LYS A 128 1.62 7.79 -20.61
CA LYS A 128 0.21 7.91 -20.98
C LYS A 128 0.00 7.16 -22.30
N PRO A 129 -1.07 6.36 -22.45
CA PRO A 129 -1.32 5.65 -23.70
C PRO A 129 -1.46 6.67 -24.83
N LEU A 130 -0.57 6.56 -25.82
CA LEU A 130 -0.75 7.28 -27.07
C LEU A 130 -2.08 6.83 -27.66
N LYS A 131 -2.98 7.78 -27.89
CA LYS A 131 -4.17 7.57 -28.72
C LYS A 131 -3.68 7.28 -30.13
N THR A 132 -3.55 6.00 -30.47
CA THR A 132 -3.25 5.55 -31.82
C THR A 132 -4.31 6.11 -32.75
N THR A 133 -3.86 7.05 -33.59
CA THR A 133 -4.67 7.63 -34.66
C THR A 133 -5.02 6.50 -35.62
N LYS A 134 -6.30 6.42 -36.03
CA LYS A 134 -6.79 5.48 -37.07
C LYS A 134 -5.79 5.40 -38.23
N VAL A 135 -5.00 4.33 -38.28
CA VAL A 135 -4.26 3.98 -39.50
C VAL A 135 -5.28 3.34 -40.44
N LEU A 136 -5.51 4.01 -41.57
CA LEU A 136 -6.37 3.54 -42.64
C LEU A 136 -5.91 2.16 -43.12
N ARG A 137 -6.78 1.17 -42.95
CA ARG A 137 -6.61 -0.21 -43.41
C ARG A 137 -6.60 -0.22 -44.94
N ILE A 138 -5.42 -0.32 -45.55
CA ILE A 138 -5.30 -0.73 -46.96
C ILE A 138 -5.64 -2.21 -47.01
N SER A 139 -6.78 -2.52 -47.64
CA SER A 139 -7.19 -3.88 -47.98
C SER A 139 -6.11 -4.53 -48.85
N ARG A 140 -5.45 -5.55 -48.30
CA ARG A 140 -4.72 -6.55 -49.09
C ARG A 140 -5.43 -7.89 -48.89
N ASN A 141 -6.01 -8.40 -49.97
CA ASN A 141 -6.41 -9.80 -50.07
C ASN A 141 -5.16 -10.66 -49.94
N ILE A 142 -4.95 -11.21 -48.74
CA ILE A 142 -3.96 -12.26 -48.49
C ILE A 142 -4.75 -13.52 -48.20
N PHE A 143 -4.51 -14.54 -49.02
CA PHE A 143 -5.02 -15.89 -48.88
C PHE A 143 -4.93 -16.36 -47.42
N THR A 144 -6.08 -16.50 -46.76
CA THR A 144 -6.18 -17.06 -45.41
C THR A 144 -6.12 -18.58 -45.50
N THR A 145 -4.92 -19.14 -45.40
CA THR A 145 -4.76 -20.52 -44.96
C THR A 145 -4.61 -20.52 -43.44
N ASN A 146 -5.77 -20.66 -42.78
CA ASN A 146 -6.02 -21.36 -41.53
C ASN A 146 -4.84 -21.57 -40.53
N ASN A 147 -4.73 -20.75 -39.47
CA ASN A 147 -4.50 -21.23 -38.09
C ASN A 147 -4.72 -20.09 -37.06
N TYR A 148 -5.97 -19.83 -36.67
CA TYR A 148 -6.33 -18.88 -35.60
C TYR A 148 -6.49 -19.59 -34.24
N ASN A 149 -5.58 -20.49 -33.87
CA ASN A 149 -5.56 -21.10 -32.52
C ASN A 149 -4.12 -21.16 -31.96
N ARG A 150 -3.50 -20.00 -31.76
CA ARG A 150 -2.22 -19.87 -31.00
C ARG A 150 -2.43 -19.86 -29.48
N ILE A 151 -3.69 -19.83 -29.05
CA ILE A 151 -4.09 -19.96 -27.67
C ILE A 151 -4.46 -21.42 -27.44
N ILE A 152 -3.72 -22.08 -26.56
CA ILE A 152 -3.80 -23.50 -26.30
C ILE A 152 -4.22 -23.67 -24.85
N ASN A 153 -5.43 -24.16 -24.63
CA ASN A 153 -5.85 -24.58 -23.30
C ASN A 153 -5.30 -25.99 -23.05
N ILE A 154 -4.38 -26.11 -22.09
CA ILE A 154 -3.75 -27.38 -21.75
C ILE A 154 -4.73 -28.23 -20.96
N LYS A 155 -4.93 -29.48 -21.38
CA LYS A 155 -5.84 -30.44 -20.71
C LYS A 155 -5.12 -31.59 -20.01
N GLY A 156 -3.80 -31.68 -20.17
CA GLY A 156 -2.99 -32.70 -19.51
C GLY A 156 -1.51 -32.60 -19.84
N ASN A 157 -0.72 -33.41 -19.14
CA ASN A 157 0.74 -33.35 -19.19
C ASN A 157 1.34 -33.68 -20.55
N ASP A 158 0.82 -34.67 -21.26
CA ASP A 158 1.34 -35.04 -22.59
C ASP A 158 1.14 -33.90 -23.60
N GLU A 159 0.01 -33.19 -23.48
CA GLU A 159 -0.27 -32.00 -24.28
C GLU A 159 0.66 -30.86 -23.90
N PHE A 160 0.92 -30.65 -22.61
CA PHE A 160 1.89 -29.66 -22.14
C PHE A 160 3.31 -29.95 -22.68
N LEU A 161 3.78 -31.19 -22.55
CA LEU A 161 5.11 -31.57 -23.03
C LEU A 161 5.25 -31.37 -24.55
N SER A 162 4.25 -31.81 -25.33
CA SER A 162 4.29 -31.70 -26.79
C SER A 162 4.13 -30.26 -27.29
N LYS A 163 3.21 -29.48 -26.72
CA LYS A 163 2.86 -28.13 -27.21
C LYS A 163 3.64 -26.99 -26.57
N VAL A 164 4.26 -27.21 -25.40
CA VAL A 164 5.02 -26.18 -24.69
C VAL A 164 6.51 -26.53 -24.69
N MET A 165 6.88 -27.69 -24.14
CA MET A 165 8.29 -28.04 -23.94
C MET A 165 8.98 -28.40 -25.26
N ASN A 166 8.29 -29.12 -26.15
CA ASN A 166 8.81 -29.54 -27.44
C ASN A 166 8.37 -28.61 -28.59
N SER A 167 7.85 -27.42 -28.28
CA SER A 167 7.43 -26.47 -29.30
C SER A 167 8.62 -25.88 -30.06
N GLU A 168 8.46 -25.74 -31.38
CA GLU A 168 9.41 -25.01 -32.23
C GLU A 168 9.33 -23.49 -31.99
N ASN A 169 8.15 -23.00 -31.60
CA ASN A 169 7.94 -21.60 -31.26
C ASN A 169 8.16 -21.37 -29.76
N PRO A 170 8.67 -20.20 -29.35
CA PRO A 170 8.54 -19.73 -27.98
C PRO A 170 7.09 -19.78 -27.50
N VAL A 171 6.89 -20.24 -26.27
CA VAL A 171 5.57 -20.39 -25.66
C VAL A 171 5.51 -19.63 -24.34
N ILE A 172 4.49 -18.81 -24.19
CA ILE A 172 4.13 -18.19 -22.92
C ILE A 172 3.10 -19.10 -22.24
N VAL A 173 3.38 -19.51 -21.02
CA VAL A 173 2.47 -20.33 -20.20
C VAL A 173 1.84 -19.43 -19.14
N ASN A 174 0.52 -19.29 -19.17
CA ASN A 174 -0.28 -18.55 -18.19
C ASN A 174 -0.98 -19.53 -17.25
N PHE A 175 -0.53 -19.59 -16.01
CA PHE A 175 -1.17 -20.32 -14.92
C PHE A 175 -2.25 -19.43 -14.28
N HIS A 176 -3.51 -19.87 -14.36
CA HIS A 176 -4.66 -19.16 -13.81
C HIS A 176 -5.55 -20.07 -12.97
N ALA A 177 -6.53 -19.45 -12.32
CA ALA A 177 -7.63 -20.14 -11.64
C ALA A 177 -8.91 -19.32 -11.78
N GLU A 178 -10.06 -19.98 -11.70
CA GLU A 178 -11.37 -19.35 -11.91
C GLU A 178 -11.71 -18.34 -10.80
N TRP A 179 -11.25 -18.63 -9.58
CA TRP A 179 -11.40 -17.77 -8.39
C TRP A 179 -10.40 -16.60 -8.34
N CYS A 180 -9.47 -16.51 -9.29
CA CYS A 180 -8.43 -15.48 -9.31
C CYS A 180 -8.90 -14.23 -10.06
N GLU A 181 -9.36 -13.22 -9.33
CA GLU A 181 -9.82 -11.95 -9.92
C GLU A 181 -8.75 -11.22 -10.76
N PRO A 182 -7.48 -11.10 -10.32
CA PRO A 182 -6.44 -10.48 -11.15
C PRO A 182 -6.16 -11.26 -12.46
N CYS A 183 -6.40 -12.57 -12.48
CA CYS A 183 -6.21 -13.42 -13.65
C CYS A 183 -7.22 -13.11 -14.76
N HIS A 184 -8.45 -12.70 -14.40
CA HIS A 184 -9.50 -12.30 -15.35
C HIS A 184 -9.15 -11.03 -16.14
N ILE A 185 -8.29 -10.18 -15.58
CA ILE A 185 -7.77 -8.98 -16.26
C ILE A 185 -6.52 -9.32 -17.07
N LEU A 186 -5.63 -10.15 -16.50
CA LEU A 186 -4.35 -10.49 -17.11
C LEU A 186 -4.51 -11.32 -18.38
N THR A 187 -5.33 -12.37 -18.32
CA THR A 187 -5.51 -13.34 -19.41
C THR A 187 -5.97 -12.71 -20.72
N PRO A 188 -7.05 -11.87 -20.78
CA PRO A 188 -7.46 -11.24 -22.02
C PRO A 188 -6.43 -10.25 -22.56
N LYS A 189 -5.73 -9.52 -21.68
CA LYS A 189 -4.65 -8.61 -22.10
C LYS A 189 -3.47 -9.37 -22.73
N MET A 190 -3.09 -10.50 -22.16
CA MET A 190 -2.07 -11.38 -22.72
C MET A 190 -2.48 -11.89 -24.11
N LYS A 191 -3.75 -12.30 -24.27
CA LYS A 191 -4.30 -12.72 -25.56
C LYS A 191 -4.21 -11.62 -26.60
N GLU A 192 -4.59 -10.38 -26.26
CA GLU A 192 -4.52 -9.23 -27.16
C GLU A 192 -3.08 -8.91 -27.61
N LEU A 193 -2.10 -9.04 -26.70
CA LEU A 193 -0.69 -8.79 -27.03
C LEU A 193 -0.09 -9.86 -27.95
N ILE A 194 -0.50 -11.13 -27.79
CA ILE A 194 0.04 -12.26 -28.55
C ILE A 194 -0.71 -12.47 -29.87
N GLU A 195 -1.99 -12.09 -29.97
CA GLU A 195 -2.80 -12.22 -31.19
C GLU A 195 -2.13 -11.68 -32.48
N PRO A 196 -1.45 -10.51 -32.51
CA PRO A 196 -0.74 -10.04 -33.70
C PRO A 196 0.58 -10.78 -33.97
N MET A 197 1.08 -11.59 -33.05
CA MET A 197 2.39 -12.24 -33.15
C MET A 197 2.31 -13.59 -33.85
N THR A 198 3.13 -13.77 -34.89
CA THR A 198 3.12 -14.99 -35.71
C THR A 198 4.15 -16.04 -35.29
N HIS A 199 4.88 -15.83 -34.21
CA HIS A 199 5.96 -16.72 -33.79
C HIS A 199 5.98 -16.99 -32.28
N ILE A 200 4.97 -16.56 -31.53
CA ILE A 200 4.82 -16.86 -30.10
C ILE A 200 3.45 -17.51 -29.90
N ASP A 201 3.42 -18.58 -29.10
CA ASP A 201 2.20 -19.27 -28.72
C ASP A 201 1.85 -19.00 -27.24
N LEU A 202 0.57 -19.04 -26.90
CA LEU A 202 0.06 -18.86 -25.53
C LEU A 202 -0.57 -20.16 -25.05
N ALA A 203 0.05 -20.81 -24.07
CA ALA A 203 -0.54 -21.91 -23.32
C ALA A 203 -1.26 -21.38 -22.07
N VAL A 204 -2.49 -21.82 -21.86
CA VAL A 204 -3.31 -21.48 -20.69
C VAL A 204 -3.47 -22.75 -19.86
N VAL A 205 -3.08 -22.68 -18.60
CA VAL A 205 -3.09 -23.81 -17.67
C VAL A 205 -3.91 -23.44 -16.45
N ASP A 206 -4.93 -24.23 -16.16
CA ASP A 206 -5.67 -24.16 -14.90
C ASP A 206 -4.87 -24.89 -13.81
N VAL A 207 -4.62 -24.21 -12.69
CA VAL A 207 -3.86 -24.73 -11.55
C VAL A 207 -4.62 -25.76 -10.73
N GLU A 208 -5.95 -25.75 -10.76
CA GLU A 208 -6.81 -26.71 -10.06
C GLU A 208 -6.83 -28.05 -10.81
N ASP A 209 -6.83 -28.00 -12.14
CA ASP A 209 -6.82 -29.20 -12.99
C ASP A 209 -5.43 -29.83 -13.14
N HIS A 210 -4.34 -29.06 -12.96
CA HIS A 210 -2.97 -29.51 -13.23
C HIS A 210 -1.99 -29.25 -12.06
N PRO A 211 -2.23 -29.80 -10.85
CA PRO A 211 -1.39 -29.55 -9.67
C PRO A 211 0.06 -30.01 -9.86
N GLU A 212 0.32 -31.04 -10.64
CA GLU A 212 1.67 -31.53 -10.92
C GLU A 212 2.50 -30.54 -11.73
N LEU A 213 1.89 -29.79 -12.66
CA LEU A 213 2.56 -28.72 -13.38
C LEU A 213 2.87 -27.55 -12.45
N VAL A 214 1.94 -27.20 -11.56
CA VAL A 214 2.12 -26.18 -10.52
C VAL A 214 3.33 -26.50 -9.65
N HIS A 215 3.46 -27.76 -9.21
CA HIS A 215 4.61 -28.21 -8.44
C HIS A 215 5.92 -28.18 -9.24
N THR A 216 5.90 -28.68 -10.48
CA THR A 216 7.10 -28.76 -11.34
C THR A 216 7.69 -27.39 -11.64
N PHE A 217 6.84 -26.39 -11.88
CA PHE A 217 7.26 -25.03 -12.20
C PHE A 217 7.33 -24.10 -10.98
N GLU A 218 7.14 -24.64 -9.77
CA GLU A 218 7.16 -23.92 -8.50
C GLU A 218 6.19 -22.72 -8.46
N VAL A 219 5.00 -22.88 -9.02
CA VAL A 219 3.96 -21.85 -9.04
C VAL A 219 3.35 -21.75 -7.64
N LYS A 220 3.78 -20.75 -6.86
CA LYS A 220 3.34 -20.55 -5.47
C LYS A 220 2.06 -19.72 -5.32
N ALA A 221 1.72 -18.95 -6.34
CA ALA A 221 0.54 -18.10 -6.37
C ALA A 221 0.14 -17.82 -7.82
N VAL A 222 -1.15 -17.60 -8.05
CA VAL A 222 -1.70 -17.12 -9.33
C VAL A 222 -2.01 -15.61 -9.24
N PRO A 223 -1.90 -14.86 -10.36
CA PRO A 223 -1.44 -15.31 -11.67
C PRO A 223 0.06 -15.64 -11.69
N ALA A 224 0.46 -16.58 -12.53
CA ALA A 224 1.87 -16.84 -12.82
C ALA A 224 2.07 -17.03 -14.32
N VAL A 225 3.15 -16.45 -14.85
CA VAL A 225 3.46 -16.47 -16.27
C VAL A 225 4.89 -16.96 -16.46
N ILE A 226 5.08 -17.93 -17.35
CA ILE A 226 6.37 -18.55 -17.61
C ILE A 226 6.65 -18.48 -19.11
N ALA A 227 7.83 -18.01 -19.48
CA ALA A 227 8.31 -18.02 -20.85
C ALA A 227 9.18 -19.25 -21.09
N VAL A 228 8.79 -20.06 -22.08
CA VAL A 228 9.50 -21.28 -22.48
C VAL A 228 9.99 -21.13 -23.91
N ARG A 229 11.24 -21.51 -24.17
CA ARG A 229 11.82 -21.58 -25.52
C ARG A 229 12.74 -22.79 -25.58
N ASN A 230 12.59 -23.63 -26.62
CA ASN A 230 13.40 -24.84 -26.81
C ASN A 230 13.44 -25.75 -25.56
N GLY A 231 12.30 -25.90 -24.88
CA GLY A 231 12.18 -26.70 -23.66
C GLY A 231 12.84 -26.13 -22.42
N LEU A 232 13.33 -24.88 -22.46
CA LEU A 232 13.95 -24.21 -21.32
C LEU A 232 13.10 -23.03 -20.86
N VAL A 233 13.00 -22.83 -19.55
CA VAL A 233 12.39 -21.65 -18.96
C VAL A 233 13.35 -20.47 -19.12
N VAL A 234 12.96 -19.48 -19.92
CA VAL A 234 13.74 -18.27 -20.19
C VAL A 234 13.50 -17.23 -19.10
N ASP A 235 12.26 -17.11 -18.64
CA ASP A 235 11.87 -16.15 -17.60
C ASP A 235 10.57 -16.59 -16.92
N LYS A 236 10.33 -16.12 -15.69
CA LYS A 236 9.10 -16.41 -14.94
C LYS A 236 8.68 -15.27 -14.01
N PHE A 237 7.38 -15.03 -13.92
CA PHE A 237 6.76 -14.13 -12.95
C PHE A 237 5.68 -14.87 -12.16
N ILE A 238 5.64 -14.61 -10.86
CA ILE A 238 4.68 -15.23 -9.95
C ILE A 238 4.09 -14.12 -9.06
N GLY A 239 2.76 -13.98 -9.07
CA GLY A 239 2.04 -12.99 -8.27
C GLY A 239 1.54 -11.80 -9.09
N LEU A 240 1.38 -10.63 -8.44
CA LEU A 240 0.90 -9.40 -9.10
C LEU A 240 1.83 -9.02 -10.27
N VAL A 241 1.33 -9.20 -11.49
CA VAL A 241 2.05 -8.91 -12.74
C VAL A 241 1.59 -7.54 -13.26
N ASP A 242 2.52 -6.61 -13.38
CA ASP A 242 2.28 -5.32 -14.06
C ASP A 242 2.29 -5.49 -15.59
N ALA A 243 1.52 -4.64 -16.27
CA ALA A 243 1.44 -4.60 -17.74
C ALA A 243 2.81 -4.60 -18.44
N ASN A 244 3.75 -3.82 -17.90
CA ASN A 244 5.08 -3.65 -18.48
C ASN A 244 5.89 -4.96 -18.41
N MET A 245 5.72 -5.75 -17.34
CA MET A 245 6.45 -7.02 -17.19
C MET A 245 6.04 -8.02 -18.28
N ILE A 246 4.77 -7.96 -18.71
CA ILE A 246 4.26 -8.78 -19.80
C ILE A 246 4.88 -8.36 -21.13
N GLU A 247 4.90 -7.05 -21.41
CA GLU A 247 5.51 -6.51 -22.62
C GLU A 247 7.01 -6.86 -22.67
N ASP A 248 7.72 -6.72 -21.55
CA ASP A 248 9.13 -7.09 -21.43
C ASP A 248 9.36 -8.60 -21.68
N LEU A 249 8.47 -9.45 -21.17
CA LEU A 249 8.51 -10.89 -21.42
C LEU A 249 8.35 -11.21 -22.90
N VAL A 250 7.34 -10.61 -23.51
CA VAL A 250 7.04 -10.78 -24.93
C VAL A 250 8.21 -10.26 -25.78
N ASN A 251 8.78 -9.11 -25.45
CA ASN A 251 9.95 -8.56 -26.13
C ASN A 251 11.19 -9.47 -25.99
N LYS A 252 11.45 -10.04 -24.80
CA LYS A 252 12.51 -11.05 -24.61
C LYS A 252 12.31 -12.28 -25.48
N LEU A 253 11.05 -12.68 -25.69
CA LEU A 253 10.70 -13.81 -26.55
C LEU A 253 10.60 -13.47 -28.05
N ASP A 254 10.47 -12.20 -28.43
CA ASP A 254 10.50 -11.75 -29.82
C ASP A 254 11.95 -11.56 -30.30
N GLN A 255 12.85 -11.14 -29.40
CA GLN A 255 14.27 -11.04 -29.72
C GLN A 255 14.85 -12.43 -30.04
N LYS A 256 15.12 -12.66 -31.34
CA LYS A 256 15.99 -13.73 -31.81
C LYS A 256 17.41 -13.41 -31.34
N LEU A 257 17.90 -14.18 -30.37
CA LEU A 257 19.33 -14.32 -30.12
C LEU A 257 19.95 -15.18 -31.23
#